data_AF-A0A933JZT8-F1
#
_entry.id   AF-A0A933JZT8-F1
#
_cell.length_a   1.000
_cell.length_b   1.000
_cell.length_c   1.000
_cell.angle_alpha   90.00
_cell.angle_beta   90.00
_cell.angle_gamma   90.00
#
_symmetry.space_group_name_H-M   'P 1'
#
loop_
_entity.id
_entity.type
_entity.pdbx_description
1 polymer ?
#
loop_
_entity_poly.entity_id
_entity_poly.type
_entity_poly.pdbx_seq_one_letter_code
_entity_poly.pdbx_strand_id
1 'polypeptide(L)'
;METEQECGRVGDERRPPAAGAAGAPDLTTAGASRATAMAGLAIAALGAAGLVMRYAFLPMGGGAATGLLIGMVVGGYRMWANNRPAGSSSPPVFALVAGIVTLALMSIGAVWVRPSLRARYVPLVTRTLPSLSVDLPDWFAEKLDKQPEAGSAKFADPDGGGRFLEVRWNVSNPTDSSMFVSIYRSLGASLVSSRPATVGGHPGETLFMAAQGGSKLSCITYWHCPEDRRVIQVACFLDMSIADLTLFHQRILSTVKCHTLGKAGRPKVNLPKFDPPAGFYAMAQSNPVISAFVRGDQEYVVFTVATPGKELEAALGPDGSRRITVMKAECSLATLEEKQPVQQVQGALGHSRSLWLGVGSDGTGGKVRIALVNWHCDRRDLSFLGYHVSDPGQSIDQAVRAMLNARCHGTGPDGAP
;
A
#
# COMPACT_ATOMS: atom_id res chain seq x y z
N MET A 1 -11.90 30.36 -71.69
CA MET A 1 -10.53 30.59 -72.16
C MET A 1 -9.74 29.35 -71.78
N GLU A 2 -9.73 28.36 -72.66
CA GLU A 2 -8.73 27.29 -72.72
C GLU A 2 -9.02 26.50 -74.01
N THR A 3 -7.94 26.17 -74.68
CA THR A 3 -7.78 26.06 -76.12
C THR A 3 -7.92 24.63 -76.64
N GLU A 4 -8.32 24.57 -77.91
CA GLU A 4 -8.25 23.42 -78.82
C GLU A 4 -6.83 22.80 -78.87
N GLN A 5 -6.73 21.51 -79.26
CA GLN A 5 -6.23 21.10 -80.58
C GLN A 5 -5.74 19.63 -80.63
N GLU A 6 -6.57 18.78 -81.24
CA GLU A 6 -6.32 17.91 -82.41
C GLU A 6 -5.07 17.00 -82.57
N CYS A 7 -5.39 15.77 -83.02
CA CYS A 7 -4.78 14.99 -84.12
C CYS A 7 -3.50 14.12 -83.91
N GLY A 8 -3.68 12.80 -84.13
CA GLY A 8 -2.96 12.10 -85.21
C GLY A 8 -2.05 10.91 -84.85
N ARG A 9 -2.49 9.68 -85.21
CA ARG A 9 -1.72 8.53 -85.82
C ARG A 9 -2.58 7.26 -85.73
N VAL A 10 -3.17 6.72 -86.80
CA VAL A 10 -2.61 5.98 -87.96
C VAL A 10 -1.78 4.75 -87.56
N GLY A 11 -2.46 3.60 -87.66
CA GLY A 11 -2.01 2.33 -88.26
C GLY A 11 -0.81 1.60 -87.67
N ASP A 12 -1.02 0.36 -87.20
CA ASP A 12 -0.17 -0.73 -87.68
C ASP A 12 -0.76 -2.13 -87.44
N GLU A 13 -0.23 -3.06 -88.22
CA GLU A 13 -0.79 -4.31 -88.72
C GLU A 13 -1.07 -5.43 -87.70
N ARG A 14 -2.02 -6.28 -88.11
CA ARG A 14 -2.22 -7.64 -87.61
C ARG A 14 -0.92 -8.46 -87.76
N ARG A 15 -0.38 -8.95 -86.65
CA ARG A 15 0.45 -10.16 -86.62
C ARG A 15 -0.13 -11.16 -85.60
N PRO A 16 -0.40 -12.41 -85.98
CA PRO A 16 -0.72 -13.44 -85.00
C PRO A 16 0.55 -13.77 -84.20
N PRO A 17 0.49 -13.91 -82.87
CA PRO A 17 1.62 -14.47 -82.14
C PRO A 17 1.76 -15.94 -82.53
N ALA A 18 2.96 -16.26 -83.00
CA ALA A 18 3.44 -17.59 -83.23
C ALA A 18 3.28 -18.45 -81.97
N ALA A 19 2.86 -19.70 -82.17
CA ALA A 19 3.04 -20.78 -81.21
C ALA A 19 4.54 -20.91 -80.92
N GLY A 20 4.98 -20.35 -79.78
CA GLY A 20 6.35 -20.36 -79.33
C GLY A 20 6.46 -20.96 -77.95
N ALA A 21 7.01 -22.18 -77.90
CA ALA A 21 7.67 -22.85 -76.78
C ALA A 21 7.00 -22.73 -75.40
N ALA A 22 6.35 -23.82 -74.99
CA ALA A 22 6.22 -24.17 -73.58
C ALA A 22 7.63 -24.23 -72.96
N GLY A 23 8.05 -23.16 -72.30
CA GLY A 23 9.24 -23.16 -71.47
C GLY A 23 9.07 -24.22 -70.39
N ALA A 24 10.01 -25.15 -70.31
CA ALA A 24 10.09 -26.08 -69.20
C ALA A 24 10.04 -25.26 -67.89
N PRO A 25 9.20 -25.63 -66.92
CA PRO A 25 9.13 -24.90 -65.66
C PRO A 25 10.51 -24.90 -65.02
N ASP A 26 11.03 -23.71 -64.79
CA ASP A 26 12.34 -23.45 -64.24
C ASP A 26 12.38 -24.02 -62.80
N LEU A 27 12.85 -25.27 -62.66
CA LEU A 27 12.88 -26.05 -61.42
C LEU A 27 13.58 -25.33 -60.25
N THR A 28 14.40 -24.32 -60.57
CA THR A 28 15.11 -23.46 -59.62
C THR A 28 14.17 -22.52 -58.84
N THR A 29 13.14 -21.97 -59.50
CA THR A 29 12.19 -21.01 -58.90
C THR A 29 11.17 -21.68 -57.95
N ALA A 30 10.79 -22.92 -58.26
CA ALA A 30 9.92 -23.74 -57.42
C ALA A 30 10.61 -24.20 -56.12
N GLY A 31 11.94 -24.38 -56.13
CA GLY A 31 12.74 -24.69 -54.95
C GLY A 31 12.86 -23.49 -54.00
N ALA A 32 13.12 -22.31 -54.55
CA ALA A 32 13.25 -21.07 -53.79
C ALA A 32 11.96 -20.72 -53.04
N SER A 33 10.80 -20.77 -53.71
CA SER A 33 9.49 -20.46 -53.09
C SER A 33 9.13 -21.39 -51.93
N ARG A 34 9.47 -22.69 -52.03
CA ARG A 34 9.29 -23.66 -50.94
C ARG A 34 10.19 -23.37 -49.75
N ALA A 35 11.45 -23.00 -49.98
CA ALA A 35 12.37 -22.62 -48.90
C ALA A 35 11.89 -21.35 -48.17
N THR A 36 11.40 -20.35 -48.89
CA THR A 36 10.84 -19.11 -48.31
C THR A 36 9.57 -19.37 -47.51
N ALA A 37 8.70 -20.27 -47.99
CA ALA A 37 7.49 -20.67 -47.26
C ALA A 37 7.83 -21.42 -45.96
N MET A 38 8.81 -22.34 -45.98
CA MET A 38 9.26 -23.07 -44.78
C MET A 38 9.92 -22.14 -43.75
N ALA A 39 10.68 -21.14 -44.20
CA ALA A 39 11.24 -20.12 -43.32
C ALA A 39 10.15 -19.31 -42.59
N GLY A 40 9.08 -18.90 -43.30
CA GLY A 40 7.93 -18.23 -42.69
C GLY A 40 7.26 -19.08 -41.61
N LEU A 41 7.10 -20.38 -41.85
CA LEU A 41 6.54 -21.33 -40.87
C LEU A 41 7.43 -21.45 -39.62
N ALA A 42 8.74 -21.56 -39.79
CA ALA A 42 9.69 -21.66 -38.69
C ALA A 42 9.69 -20.40 -37.81
N ILE A 43 9.65 -19.20 -38.42
CA ILE A 43 9.56 -17.93 -37.70
C ILE A 43 8.27 -17.84 -36.88
N ALA A 44 7.15 -18.25 -37.46
CA ALA A 44 5.87 -18.26 -36.75
C ALA A 44 5.87 -19.23 -35.56
N ALA A 45 6.45 -20.44 -35.73
CA ALA A 45 6.58 -21.42 -34.66
C ALA A 45 7.48 -20.94 -33.52
N LEU A 46 8.61 -20.30 -33.84
CA LEU A 46 9.53 -19.72 -32.85
C LEU A 46 8.89 -18.56 -32.09
N GLY A 47 8.16 -17.68 -32.78
CA GLY A 47 7.41 -16.59 -32.14
C GLY A 47 6.37 -17.12 -31.15
N ALA A 48 5.63 -18.17 -31.53
CA ALA A 48 4.65 -18.81 -30.66
C ALA A 48 5.29 -19.52 -29.46
N ALA A 49 6.36 -20.30 -29.67
CA ALA A 49 7.08 -20.97 -28.59
C ALA A 49 7.69 -19.96 -27.60
N GLY A 50 8.26 -18.86 -28.11
CA GLY A 50 8.75 -17.76 -27.29
C GLY A 50 7.65 -17.07 -26.49
N LEU A 51 6.45 -16.93 -27.06
CA LEU A 51 5.28 -16.39 -26.38
C LEU A 51 4.85 -17.30 -25.22
N VAL A 52 4.77 -18.61 -25.46
CA VAL A 52 4.46 -19.61 -24.43
C VAL A 52 5.49 -19.59 -23.31
N MET A 53 6.79 -19.63 -23.63
CA MET A 53 7.88 -19.56 -22.64
C MET A 53 7.83 -18.27 -21.81
N ARG A 54 7.63 -17.12 -22.46
CA ARG A 54 7.55 -15.83 -21.80
C ARG A 54 6.38 -15.78 -20.81
N TYR A 55 5.20 -16.26 -21.21
CA TYR A 55 4.03 -16.27 -20.34
C TYR A 55 4.04 -17.38 -19.29
N ALA A 56 4.75 -18.48 -19.52
CA ALA A 56 4.88 -19.57 -18.56
C ALA A 56 5.89 -19.24 -17.43
N PHE A 57 7.00 -18.57 -17.74
CA PHE A 57 8.17 -18.53 -16.85
C PHE A 57 8.70 -17.14 -16.49
N LEU A 58 8.24 -16.04 -17.11
CA LEU A 58 8.79 -14.70 -16.84
C LEU A 58 7.75 -13.75 -16.20
N PRO A 59 8.15 -12.93 -15.19
CA PRO A 59 7.28 -11.92 -14.62
C PRO A 59 6.90 -10.86 -15.67
N MET A 60 5.67 -10.36 -15.59
CA MET A 60 5.11 -9.44 -16.58
C MET A 60 5.74 -8.05 -16.46
N GLY A 61 6.89 -7.87 -17.12
CA GLY A 61 7.54 -6.58 -17.32
C GLY A 61 8.11 -6.52 -18.74
N GLY A 62 7.50 -5.71 -19.61
CA GLY A 62 8.02 -5.38 -20.94
C GLY A 62 7.09 -5.74 -22.10
N GLY A 63 6.26 -4.78 -22.52
CA GLY A 63 5.40 -4.92 -23.69
C GLY A 63 6.16 -5.08 -25.02
N ALA A 64 7.41 -4.58 -25.09
CA ALA A 64 8.24 -4.64 -26.29
C ALA A 64 8.54 -6.08 -26.75
N ALA A 65 8.87 -6.98 -25.82
CA ALA A 65 9.18 -8.37 -26.16
C ALA A 65 7.92 -9.17 -26.52
N THR A 66 6.75 -8.84 -25.94
CA THR A 66 5.47 -9.43 -26.36
C THR A 66 5.09 -8.98 -27.77
N GLY A 67 5.25 -7.68 -28.08
CA GLY A 67 5.01 -7.14 -29.42
C GLY A 67 5.91 -7.77 -30.49
N LEU A 68 7.19 -8.00 -30.17
CA LEU A 68 8.13 -8.68 -31.06
C LEU A 68 7.69 -10.12 -31.39
N LEU A 69 7.29 -10.89 -30.38
CA LEU A 69 6.85 -12.28 -30.56
C LEU A 69 5.56 -12.38 -31.37
N ILE A 70 4.60 -11.48 -31.13
CA ILE A 70 3.38 -11.36 -31.96
C ILE A 70 3.76 -10.99 -33.40
N GLY A 71 4.69 -10.04 -33.57
CA GLY A 71 5.22 -9.65 -34.88
C GLY A 71 5.84 -10.81 -35.64
N MET A 72 6.59 -11.69 -34.97
CA MET A 72 7.16 -12.91 -35.57
C MET A 72 6.07 -13.88 -36.04
N VAL A 73 5.02 -14.09 -35.23
CA VAL A 73 3.89 -14.96 -35.60
C VAL A 73 3.18 -14.42 -36.85
N VAL A 74 2.79 -13.14 -36.84
CA VAL A 74 2.05 -12.51 -37.94
C VAL A 74 2.90 -12.38 -39.20
N GLY A 75 4.15 -11.95 -39.06
CA GLY A 75 5.10 -11.80 -40.16
C GLY A 75 5.46 -13.13 -40.80
N GLY A 76 5.77 -14.16 -40.00
CA GLY A 76 6.03 -15.51 -40.49
C GLY A 76 4.84 -16.12 -41.22
N TYR A 77 3.62 -15.93 -40.71
CA TYR A 77 2.40 -16.38 -41.38
C TYR A 77 2.18 -15.70 -42.73
N ARG A 78 2.33 -14.37 -42.80
CA ARG A 78 2.19 -13.62 -44.06
C ARG A 78 3.23 -14.06 -45.09
N MET A 79 4.46 -14.28 -44.66
CA MET A 79 5.54 -14.77 -45.53
C MET A 79 5.23 -16.16 -46.08
N TRP A 80 4.68 -17.07 -45.26
CA TRP A 80 4.23 -18.38 -45.73
C TRP A 80 3.06 -18.28 -46.71
N ALA A 81 2.04 -17.49 -46.38
CA ALA A 81 0.82 -17.35 -47.17
C ALA A 81 1.09 -16.77 -48.57
N ASN A 82 2.03 -15.83 -48.69
CA ASN A 82 2.37 -15.17 -49.95
C ASN A 82 3.26 -16.03 -50.87
N ASN A 83 4.04 -16.96 -50.29
CA ASN A 83 5.01 -17.77 -51.05
C ASN A 83 4.55 -19.22 -51.27
N ARG A 84 3.32 -19.57 -50.91
CA ARG A 84 2.79 -20.92 -51.09
C ARG A 84 2.45 -21.19 -52.58
N PRO A 85 2.79 -22.37 -53.13
CA PRO A 85 2.42 -22.71 -54.49
C PRO A 85 0.89 -22.85 -54.65
N ALA A 86 0.36 -22.21 -55.69
CA ALA A 86 -1.05 -22.31 -56.08
C ALA A 86 -1.40 -23.77 -56.42
N GLY A 87 -2.45 -24.32 -55.80
CA GLY A 87 -2.90 -25.70 -56.01
C GLY A 87 -2.49 -26.72 -54.93
N SER A 88 -1.72 -26.33 -53.90
CA SER A 88 -1.46 -27.22 -52.76
C SER A 88 -2.67 -27.29 -51.81
N SER A 89 -3.47 -28.35 -51.93
CA SER A 89 -4.46 -28.71 -50.91
C SER A 89 -3.72 -29.12 -49.64
N SER A 90 -3.64 -28.20 -48.67
CA SER A 90 -2.87 -28.40 -47.44
C SER A 90 -3.78 -28.51 -46.21
N PRO A 91 -4.33 -29.71 -45.89
CA PRO A 91 -5.04 -29.93 -44.65
C PRO A 91 -4.16 -29.94 -43.36
N PRO A 92 -2.85 -30.31 -43.35
CA PRO A 92 -2.12 -30.39 -42.07
C PRO A 92 -1.54 -29.05 -41.60
N VAL A 93 -1.24 -28.12 -42.51
CA VAL A 93 -0.64 -26.82 -42.13
C VAL A 93 -1.67 -25.87 -41.52
N PHE A 94 -2.92 -25.90 -42.01
CA PHE A 94 -4.03 -25.19 -41.37
C PHE A 94 -4.30 -25.70 -39.96
N ALA A 95 -4.27 -27.02 -39.75
CA ALA A 95 -4.42 -27.62 -38.43
C ALA A 95 -3.29 -27.21 -37.48
N LEU A 96 -2.05 -27.11 -37.98
CA LEU A 96 -0.89 -26.68 -37.19
C LEU A 96 -0.96 -25.20 -36.81
N VAL A 97 -1.32 -24.31 -37.75
CA VAL A 97 -1.50 -22.88 -37.48
C VAL A 97 -2.71 -22.63 -36.57
N ALA A 98 -3.84 -23.30 -36.81
CA ALA A 98 -5.00 -23.24 -35.93
C ALA A 98 -4.68 -23.79 -34.53
N GLY A 99 -3.89 -24.86 -34.44
CA GLY A 99 -3.38 -25.39 -33.18
C GLY A 99 -2.53 -24.37 -32.43
N ILE A 100 -1.58 -23.72 -33.11
CA ILE A 100 -0.72 -22.68 -32.54
C ILE A 100 -1.53 -21.45 -32.09
N VAL A 101 -2.46 -20.97 -32.90
CA VAL A 101 -3.33 -19.84 -32.56
C VAL A 101 -4.23 -20.21 -31.37
N THR A 102 -4.78 -21.41 -31.34
CA THR A 102 -5.58 -21.90 -30.21
C THR A 102 -4.72 -22.01 -28.94
N LEU A 103 -3.47 -22.50 -29.04
CA LEU A 103 -2.56 -22.58 -27.91
C LEU A 103 -2.16 -21.18 -27.41
N ALA A 104 -1.93 -20.22 -28.32
CA ALA A 104 -1.65 -18.83 -27.98
C ALA A 104 -2.86 -18.14 -27.33
N LEU A 105 -4.07 -18.36 -27.84
CA LEU A 105 -5.32 -17.85 -27.26
C LEU A 105 -5.62 -18.50 -25.89
N MET A 106 -5.38 -19.81 -25.75
CA MET A 106 -5.45 -20.52 -24.47
C MET A 106 -4.42 -19.99 -23.47
N SER A 107 -3.21 -19.65 -23.93
CA SER A 107 -2.15 -19.05 -23.12
C SER A 107 -2.52 -17.63 -22.67
N ILE A 108 -3.12 -16.82 -23.56
CA ILE A 108 -3.67 -15.50 -23.23
C ILE A 108 -4.85 -15.64 -22.25
N GLY A 109 -5.76 -16.59 -22.46
CA GLY A 109 -6.85 -16.89 -21.52
C GLY A 109 -6.36 -17.32 -20.14
N ALA A 110 -5.34 -18.17 -20.09
CA ALA A 110 -4.69 -18.60 -18.84
C ALA A 110 -4.01 -17.43 -18.10
N VAL A 111 -3.53 -16.41 -18.82
CA VAL A 111 -3.00 -15.17 -18.23
C VAL A 111 -4.08 -14.35 -17.51
N TRP A 112 -5.28 -14.24 -18.08
CA TRP A 112 -6.38 -13.52 -17.45
C TRP A 112 -7.00 -14.29 -16.28
N VAL A 113 -6.96 -15.62 -16.31
CA VAL A 113 -7.55 -16.48 -15.27
C VAL A 113 -6.57 -16.75 -14.12
N ARG A 114 -5.25 -16.64 -14.34
CA ARG A 114 -4.20 -16.93 -13.34
C ARG A 114 -4.32 -16.11 -12.04
N PRO A 115 -4.54 -14.78 -12.06
CA PRO A 115 -4.70 -13.98 -10.84
C PRO A 115 -5.90 -14.44 -10.00
N SER A 116 -7.02 -14.73 -10.66
CA SER A 116 -8.27 -15.19 -10.02
C SER A 116 -8.17 -16.60 -9.43
N LEU A 117 -7.51 -17.53 -10.12
CA LEU A 117 -7.27 -18.87 -9.57
C LEU A 117 -6.26 -18.83 -8.42
N ARG A 118 -5.16 -18.06 -8.53
CA ARG A 118 -4.17 -17.96 -7.46
C ARG A 118 -4.77 -17.42 -6.17
N ALA A 119 -5.57 -16.35 -6.22
CA ALA A 119 -6.27 -15.81 -5.05
C ALA A 119 -7.07 -16.87 -4.28
N ARG A 120 -7.70 -17.81 -5.01
CA ARG A 120 -8.48 -18.91 -4.44
C ARG A 120 -7.63 -20.03 -3.83
N TYR A 121 -6.38 -20.19 -4.23
CA TYR A 121 -5.51 -21.32 -3.83
C TYR A 121 -4.25 -20.92 -3.05
N VAL A 122 -4.06 -19.64 -2.67
CA VAL A 122 -2.95 -19.28 -1.76
C VAL A 122 -3.11 -20.07 -0.45
N PRO A 123 -2.16 -20.93 -0.04
CA PRO A 123 -2.24 -21.61 1.24
C PRO A 123 -2.15 -20.58 2.36
N LEU A 124 -3.06 -20.68 3.33
CA LEU A 124 -3.02 -19.87 4.54
C LEU A 124 -2.42 -20.71 5.68
N VAL A 125 -1.54 -20.09 6.46
CA VAL A 125 -0.91 -20.68 7.64
C VAL A 125 -1.31 -19.87 8.86
N THR A 126 -1.66 -20.55 9.94
CA THR A 126 -2.03 -19.89 11.19
C THR A 126 -0.84 -19.12 11.76
N ARG A 127 -1.00 -17.81 11.92
CA ARG A 127 -0.04 -16.93 12.57
C ARG A 127 -0.65 -16.42 13.87
N THR A 128 0.12 -16.53 14.96
CA THR A 128 -0.22 -15.92 16.24
C THR A 128 0.45 -14.56 16.34
N LEU A 129 -0.36 -13.52 16.45
CA LEU A 129 0.01 -12.13 16.69
C LEU A 129 -0.50 -11.72 18.09
N PRO A 130 -0.03 -10.60 18.67
CA PRO A 130 -0.49 -10.16 19.98
C PRO A 130 -2.03 -10.08 20.06
N SER A 131 -2.62 -10.96 20.89
CA SER A 131 -4.08 -11.10 21.12
C SER A 131 -4.91 -11.51 19.88
N LEU A 132 -4.26 -12.05 18.84
CA LEU A 132 -4.90 -12.42 17.58
C LEU A 132 -4.30 -13.71 17.03
N SER A 133 -5.13 -14.65 16.60
CA SER A 133 -4.73 -15.69 15.65
C SER A 133 -5.44 -15.45 14.34
N VAL A 134 -4.71 -15.51 13.24
CA VAL A 134 -5.24 -15.30 11.89
C VAL A 134 -4.45 -16.16 10.92
N ASP A 135 -5.14 -16.78 9.95
CA ASP A 135 -4.48 -17.51 8.89
C ASP A 135 -4.09 -16.52 7.79
N LEU A 136 -2.78 -16.42 7.55
CA LEU A 136 -2.19 -15.51 6.57
C LEU A 136 -1.42 -16.31 5.52
N PRO A 137 -1.19 -15.76 4.32
CA PRO A 137 -0.33 -16.42 3.35
C PRO A 137 1.02 -16.79 3.93
N ASP A 138 1.58 -17.92 3.50
CA ASP A 138 2.97 -18.29 3.83
C ASP A 138 3.99 -17.52 2.99
N TRP A 139 3.80 -16.20 2.96
CA TRP A 139 4.67 -15.26 2.26
C TRP A 139 5.74 -14.73 3.18
N PHE A 140 6.81 -14.21 2.59
CA PHE A 140 7.90 -13.59 3.33
C PHE A 140 7.41 -12.32 4.06
N ALA A 141 7.69 -12.22 5.36
CA ALA A 141 7.38 -11.04 6.16
C ALA A 141 8.50 -9.99 6.00
N GLU A 142 8.24 -8.93 5.23
CA GLU A 142 9.17 -7.79 5.07
C GLU A 142 9.35 -7.01 6.37
N LYS A 143 8.28 -6.89 7.16
CA LYS A 143 8.28 -6.17 8.43
C LYS A 143 7.49 -6.97 9.45
N LEU A 144 8.05 -7.12 10.64
CA LEU A 144 7.39 -7.78 11.76
C LEU A 144 7.74 -7.05 13.06
N ASP A 145 6.88 -6.11 13.42
CA ASP A 145 6.93 -5.39 14.69
C ASP A 145 5.92 -6.02 15.64
N LYS A 146 6.42 -6.77 16.64
CA LYS A 146 5.60 -7.53 17.58
C LYS A 146 5.33 -6.80 18.89
N GLN A 147 5.49 -5.47 18.92
CA GLN A 147 5.21 -4.71 20.13
C GLN A 147 3.80 -5.02 20.65
N PRO A 148 3.66 -5.35 21.94
CA PRO A 148 2.37 -5.68 22.52
C PRO A 148 1.38 -4.55 22.33
N GLU A 149 1.73 -3.28 22.50
CA GLU A 149 0.80 -2.16 22.49
C GLU A 149 0.41 -1.73 21.06
N ALA A 150 1.36 -1.66 20.14
CA ALA A 150 1.13 -1.29 18.75
C ALA A 150 2.14 -1.96 17.85
N GLY A 151 1.71 -2.64 16.80
CA GLY A 151 2.62 -3.35 15.92
C GLY A 151 2.05 -3.60 14.53
N SER A 152 2.88 -4.14 13.66
CA SER A 152 2.46 -4.54 12.32
C SER A 152 3.26 -5.70 11.76
N ALA A 153 2.60 -6.49 10.93
CA ALA A 153 3.19 -7.55 10.14
C ALA A 153 2.87 -7.31 8.67
N LYS A 154 3.89 -7.09 7.84
CA LYS A 154 3.77 -6.84 6.40
C LYS A 154 4.37 -8.00 5.62
N PHE A 155 3.58 -8.58 4.72
CA PHE A 155 3.92 -9.75 3.93
C PHE A 155 3.99 -9.36 2.46
N ALA A 156 5.15 -9.52 1.83
CA ALA A 156 5.33 -9.24 0.41
C ALA A 156 4.62 -10.28 -0.44
N ASP A 157 3.91 -9.84 -1.47
CA ASP A 157 3.47 -10.73 -2.52
C ASP A 157 4.71 -11.27 -3.27
N PRO A 158 4.89 -12.60 -3.39
CA PRO A 158 6.03 -13.19 -4.09
C PRO A 158 6.12 -12.79 -5.57
N ASP A 159 5.02 -12.35 -6.19
CA ASP A 159 5.02 -11.87 -7.58
C ASP A 159 5.61 -10.44 -7.73
N GLY A 160 5.96 -9.77 -6.63
CA GLY A 160 6.69 -8.49 -6.60
C GLY A 160 5.84 -7.24 -6.87
N GLY A 161 6.50 -6.08 -7.06
CA GLY A 161 5.84 -4.85 -7.50
C GLY A 161 5.18 -3.99 -6.40
N GLY A 162 5.66 -4.08 -5.16
CA GLY A 162 5.14 -3.28 -4.04
C GLY A 162 3.74 -3.69 -3.59
N ARG A 163 3.34 -4.93 -3.88
CA ARG A 163 2.09 -5.57 -3.46
C ARG A 163 2.33 -6.27 -2.13
N PHE A 164 1.36 -6.17 -1.23
CA PHE A 164 1.53 -6.74 0.10
C PHE A 164 0.20 -6.96 0.79
N LEU A 165 0.26 -7.81 1.80
CA LEU A 165 -0.73 -7.90 2.85
C LEU A 165 -0.13 -7.29 4.11
N GLU A 166 -0.89 -6.47 4.82
CA GLU A 166 -0.48 -5.91 6.11
C GLU A 166 -1.52 -6.22 7.17
N VAL A 167 -1.06 -6.65 8.34
CA VAL A 167 -1.85 -6.71 9.56
C VAL A 167 -1.28 -5.69 10.54
N ARG A 168 -2.13 -4.81 11.07
CA ARG A 168 -1.75 -3.84 12.10
C ARG A 168 -2.63 -4.02 13.32
N TRP A 169 -2.06 -3.75 14.49
CA TRP A 169 -2.82 -3.66 15.72
C TRP A 169 -2.34 -2.48 16.54
N ASN A 170 -3.26 -1.86 17.26
CA ASN A 170 -2.96 -0.80 18.20
C ASN A 170 -3.94 -0.87 19.38
N VAL A 171 -3.47 -0.63 20.60
CA VAL A 171 -4.31 -0.42 21.77
C VAL A 171 -4.88 1.00 21.71
N SER A 172 -6.13 1.13 21.27
CA SER A 172 -6.82 2.42 21.17
C SER A 172 -8.33 2.24 21.37
N ASN A 173 -9.06 3.34 21.57
CA ASN A 173 -10.53 3.30 21.47
C ASN A 173 -10.96 2.94 20.05
N PRO A 174 -12.23 2.53 19.87
CA PRO A 174 -12.85 2.43 18.56
C PRO A 174 -12.55 3.68 17.74
N THR A 175 -11.90 3.47 16.60
CA THR A 175 -11.61 4.55 15.66
C THR A 175 -12.78 4.67 14.69
N ASP A 176 -13.24 5.89 14.43
CA ASP A 176 -14.23 6.12 13.37
C ASP A 176 -13.59 5.87 12.00
N SER A 177 -14.38 5.28 11.12
CA SER A 177 -14.13 5.09 9.70
C SER A 177 -13.55 6.30 8.98
N SER A 178 -14.02 7.49 9.36
CA SER A 178 -13.58 8.77 8.80
C SER A 178 -12.08 9.01 8.97
N MET A 179 -11.48 8.53 10.07
CA MET A 179 -10.04 8.65 10.33
C MET A 179 -9.22 7.74 9.43
N PHE A 180 -9.66 6.49 9.20
CA PHE A 180 -8.96 5.60 8.26
C PHE A 180 -9.06 6.14 6.82
N VAL A 181 -10.24 6.61 6.42
CA VAL A 181 -10.45 7.21 5.11
C VAL A 181 -9.56 8.45 4.92
N SER A 182 -9.41 9.31 5.93
CA SER A 182 -8.55 10.51 5.83
C SER A 182 -7.07 10.15 5.70
N ILE A 183 -6.58 9.17 6.46
CA ILE A 183 -5.21 8.66 6.35
C ILE A 183 -4.93 8.11 4.95
N TYR A 184 -5.83 7.32 4.38
CA TYR A 184 -5.61 6.77 3.04
C TYR A 184 -5.76 7.83 1.93
N ARG A 185 -6.62 8.83 2.13
CA ARG A 185 -6.71 9.99 1.22
C ARG A 185 -5.42 10.81 1.18
N SER A 186 -4.77 11.05 2.32
CA SER A 186 -3.49 11.77 2.35
C SER A 186 -2.37 10.99 1.64
N LEU A 187 -2.49 9.67 1.56
CA LEU A 187 -1.61 8.78 0.79
C LEU A 187 -2.00 8.67 -0.70
N GLY A 188 -2.95 9.48 -1.17
CA GLY A 188 -3.35 9.51 -2.57
C GLY A 188 -4.31 8.38 -2.98
N ALA A 189 -5.06 7.79 -2.04
CA ALA A 189 -6.11 6.82 -2.35
C ALA A 189 -7.52 7.41 -2.18
N SER A 190 -8.45 7.07 -3.07
CA SER A 190 -9.86 7.47 -2.99
C SER A 190 -10.72 6.31 -2.50
N LEU A 191 -11.72 6.62 -1.67
CA LEU A 191 -12.70 5.64 -1.21
C LEU A 191 -13.64 5.30 -2.38
N VAL A 192 -13.72 4.02 -2.72
CA VAL A 192 -14.63 3.48 -3.74
C VAL A 192 -15.95 3.07 -3.10
N SER A 193 -15.88 2.30 -2.00
CA SER A 193 -17.06 1.89 -1.24
C SER A 193 -16.66 1.49 0.18
N SER A 194 -17.64 1.55 1.08
CA SER A 194 -17.53 1.04 2.45
C SER A 194 -18.65 0.04 2.74
N ARG A 195 -18.37 -0.99 3.54
CA ARG A 195 -19.35 -2.01 3.93
C ARG A 195 -19.14 -2.41 5.39
N PRO A 196 -20.22 -2.59 6.18
CA PRO A 196 -20.09 -3.15 7.53
C PRO A 196 -19.51 -4.57 7.45
N ALA A 197 -18.74 -4.94 8.47
CA ALA A 197 -18.13 -6.25 8.61
C ALA A 197 -18.28 -6.78 10.04
N THR A 198 -18.13 -8.10 10.20
CA THR A 198 -18.04 -8.74 11.51
C THR A 198 -16.85 -9.69 11.49
N VAL A 199 -15.91 -9.49 12.40
CA VAL A 199 -14.63 -10.21 12.43
C VAL A 199 -14.40 -10.76 13.82
N GLY A 200 -14.26 -12.08 13.96
CA GLY A 200 -14.08 -12.73 15.26
C GLY A 200 -15.23 -12.45 16.26
N GLY A 201 -16.43 -12.14 15.76
CA GLY A 201 -17.60 -11.74 16.58
C GLY A 201 -17.72 -10.25 16.85
N HIS A 202 -16.75 -9.44 16.41
CA HIS A 202 -16.70 -8.00 16.66
C HIS A 202 -17.14 -7.16 15.47
N PRO A 203 -17.87 -6.05 15.67
CA PRO A 203 -18.25 -5.16 14.60
C PRO A 203 -17.03 -4.43 14.03
N GLY A 204 -17.00 -4.31 12.71
CA GLY A 204 -15.97 -3.61 11.97
C GLY A 204 -16.50 -3.09 10.64
N GLU A 205 -15.59 -2.67 9.79
CA GLU A 205 -15.93 -2.11 8.49
C GLU A 205 -14.84 -2.42 7.46
N THR A 206 -15.27 -2.74 6.25
CA THR A 206 -14.44 -3.00 5.09
C THR A 206 -14.48 -1.80 4.14
N LEU A 207 -13.32 -1.17 3.94
CA LEU A 207 -13.10 -0.10 2.98
C LEU A 207 -12.47 -0.66 1.70
N PHE A 208 -13.01 -0.25 0.56
CA PHE A 208 -12.40 -0.46 -0.75
C PHE A 208 -11.81 0.86 -1.22
N MET A 209 -10.49 0.92 -1.36
CA MET A 209 -9.78 2.13 -1.76
C MET A 209 -9.09 1.93 -3.12
N ALA A 210 -9.13 2.93 -3.98
CA ALA A 210 -8.40 2.96 -5.25
C ALA A 210 -7.25 3.96 -5.17
N ALA A 211 -6.05 3.59 -5.62
CA ALA A 211 -4.95 4.54 -5.74
C ALA A 211 -5.26 5.61 -6.81
N GLN A 212 -4.66 6.80 -6.71
CA GLN A 212 -4.69 7.82 -7.75
C GLN A 212 -4.29 7.21 -9.12
N GLY A 213 -5.16 7.38 -10.11
CA GLY A 213 -5.03 6.74 -11.43
C GLY A 213 -5.82 5.44 -11.61
N GLY A 214 -6.52 4.96 -10.56
CA GLY A 214 -7.56 3.91 -10.64
C GLY A 214 -7.08 2.48 -10.92
N SER A 215 -5.78 2.28 -11.15
CA SER A 215 -5.23 0.98 -11.57
C SER A 215 -4.97 0.00 -10.42
N LYS A 216 -4.94 0.46 -9.17
CA LYS A 216 -4.69 -0.37 -7.99
C LYS A 216 -5.81 -0.23 -6.99
N LEU A 217 -6.40 -1.36 -6.63
CA LEU A 217 -7.45 -1.47 -5.62
C LEU A 217 -6.87 -2.09 -4.36
N SER A 218 -7.39 -1.68 -3.22
CA SER A 218 -7.05 -2.23 -1.91
C SER A 218 -8.32 -2.50 -1.12
N CYS A 219 -8.28 -3.58 -0.35
CA CYS A 219 -9.37 -4.00 0.52
C CYS A 219 -8.85 -3.99 1.95
N ILE A 220 -9.49 -3.20 2.80
CA ILE A 220 -9.00 -2.89 4.13
C ILE A 220 -10.14 -3.18 5.07
N THR A 221 -9.93 -3.96 6.12
CA THR A 221 -10.92 -4.13 7.17
C THR A 221 -10.30 -3.83 8.50
N TYR A 222 -10.97 -2.97 9.26
CA TYR A 222 -10.64 -2.74 10.66
C TYR A 222 -11.83 -3.12 11.53
N TRP A 223 -11.53 -3.54 12.74
CA TRP A 223 -12.51 -3.81 13.77
C TRP A 223 -11.90 -3.50 15.14
N HIS A 224 -12.77 -3.26 16.10
CA HIS A 224 -12.36 -3.08 17.48
C HIS A 224 -12.67 -4.33 18.29
N CYS A 225 -11.67 -4.81 19.01
CA CYS A 225 -11.71 -5.94 19.90
C CYS A 225 -11.78 -5.39 21.34
N PRO A 226 -12.98 -5.22 21.94
CA PRO A 226 -13.16 -4.50 23.20
C PRO A 226 -12.52 -5.17 24.41
N GLU A 227 -12.48 -6.50 24.46
CA GLU A 227 -11.87 -7.23 25.57
C GLU A 227 -10.36 -7.09 25.58
N ASP A 228 -9.73 -6.91 24.40
CA ASP A 228 -8.29 -6.63 24.29
C ASP A 228 -8.00 -5.12 24.18
N ARG A 229 -9.04 -4.29 24.03
CA ARG A 229 -9.00 -2.84 23.72
C ARG A 229 -8.10 -2.50 22.55
N ARG A 230 -8.24 -3.27 21.48
CA ARG A 230 -7.41 -3.13 20.28
C ARG A 230 -8.24 -2.78 19.08
N VAL A 231 -7.73 -1.87 18.28
CA VAL A 231 -8.13 -1.76 16.89
C VAL A 231 -7.18 -2.60 16.07
N ILE A 232 -7.73 -3.53 15.31
CA ILE A 232 -6.98 -4.41 14.42
C ILE A 232 -7.37 -4.05 13.01
N GLN A 233 -6.39 -4.11 12.11
CA GLN A 233 -6.57 -3.85 10.70
C GLN A 233 -5.91 -4.97 9.90
N VAL A 234 -6.62 -5.47 8.89
CA VAL A 234 -6.04 -6.27 7.81
C VAL A 234 -6.22 -5.48 6.53
N ALA A 235 -5.14 -5.31 5.76
CA ALA A 235 -5.14 -4.57 4.52
C ALA A 235 -4.47 -5.40 3.41
N CYS A 236 -5.18 -5.59 2.30
CA CYS A 236 -4.68 -6.27 1.11
C CYS A 236 -4.47 -5.24 0.00
N PHE A 237 -3.20 -5.08 -0.42
CA PHE A 237 -2.77 -4.28 -1.57
C PHE A 237 -2.28 -5.23 -2.66
N LEU A 238 -3.22 -5.94 -3.29
CA LEU A 238 -2.92 -6.99 -4.27
C LEU A 238 -3.50 -6.62 -5.64
N ASP A 239 -2.83 -7.07 -6.69
CA ASP A 239 -3.29 -6.86 -8.08
C ASP A 239 -4.32 -7.94 -8.45
N MET A 240 -5.56 -7.71 -8.01
CA MET A 240 -6.68 -8.62 -8.17
C MET A 240 -7.94 -7.85 -8.56
N SER A 241 -8.90 -8.55 -9.20
CA SER A 241 -10.24 -8.01 -9.38
C SER A 241 -10.87 -7.70 -8.01
N ILE A 242 -11.80 -6.74 -7.95
CA ILE A 242 -12.53 -6.43 -6.69
C ILE A 242 -13.16 -7.70 -6.11
N ALA A 243 -13.73 -8.56 -6.96
CA ALA A 243 -14.37 -9.79 -6.53
C ALA A 243 -13.37 -10.77 -5.89
N ASP A 244 -12.23 -11.01 -6.54
CA ASP A 244 -11.21 -11.94 -6.02
C ASP A 244 -10.52 -11.38 -4.77
N LEU A 245 -10.23 -10.08 -4.76
CA LEU A 245 -9.68 -9.39 -3.59
C LEU A 245 -10.63 -9.50 -2.40
N THR A 246 -11.93 -9.29 -2.62
CA THR A 246 -12.96 -9.43 -1.58
C THR A 246 -13.01 -10.85 -1.04
N LEU A 247 -13.04 -11.86 -1.93
CA LEU A 247 -13.09 -13.27 -1.52
C LEU A 247 -11.85 -13.69 -0.73
N PHE A 248 -10.67 -13.31 -1.20
CA PHE A 248 -9.41 -13.61 -0.52
C PHE A 248 -9.36 -12.94 0.85
N HIS A 249 -9.74 -11.67 0.92
CA HIS A 249 -9.79 -10.90 2.16
C HIS A 249 -10.79 -11.48 3.16
N GLN A 250 -12.00 -11.82 2.72
CA GLN A 250 -13.02 -12.48 3.55
C GLN A 250 -12.55 -13.85 4.05
N ARG A 251 -11.82 -14.62 3.23
CA ARG A 251 -11.24 -15.89 3.66
C ARG A 251 -10.29 -15.69 4.82
N ILE A 252 -9.39 -14.70 4.76
CA ILE A 252 -8.51 -14.34 5.89
C ILE A 252 -9.32 -13.94 7.12
N LEU A 253 -10.27 -12.99 6.96
CA LEU A 253 -11.09 -12.51 8.07
C LEU A 253 -11.90 -13.62 8.76
N SER A 254 -12.35 -14.63 8.01
CA SER A 254 -13.10 -15.77 8.57
C SER A 254 -12.28 -16.66 9.50
N THR A 255 -10.95 -16.58 9.44
CA THR A 255 -10.03 -17.35 10.31
C THR A 255 -9.63 -16.59 11.57
N VAL A 256 -10.01 -15.31 11.68
CA VAL A 256 -9.64 -14.47 12.79
C VAL A 256 -10.27 -14.99 14.08
N LYS A 257 -9.40 -15.25 15.06
CA LYS A 257 -9.76 -15.50 16.46
C LYS A 257 -9.12 -14.39 17.31
N CYS A 258 -9.95 -13.59 17.95
CA CYS A 258 -9.52 -12.61 18.94
C CYS A 258 -9.26 -13.27 20.30
N HIS A 259 -8.58 -12.57 21.22
CA HIS A 259 -8.36 -13.00 22.61
C HIS A 259 -7.52 -14.27 22.79
N THR A 260 -6.66 -14.61 21.81
CA THR A 260 -5.93 -15.89 21.81
C THR A 260 -4.85 -15.99 22.88
N LEU A 261 -4.44 -14.86 23.48
CA LEU A 261 -3.53 -14.81 24.62
C LEU A 261 -4.27 -14.69 25.97
N GLY A 262 -5.59 -14.92 25.98
CA GLY A 262 -6.48 -14.65 27.13
C GLY A 262 -6.92 -13.20 27.17
N LYS A 263 -7.92 -12.88 28.02
CA LYS A 263 -8.33 -11.49 28.30
C LYS A 263 -7.11 -10.76 28.85
N ALA A 264 -6.41 -10.00 28.01
CA ALA A 264 -5.38 -9.11 28.50
C ALA A 264 -6.07 -8.17 29.48
N GLY A 265 -5.77 -8.31 30.78
CA GLY A 265 -6.29 -7.38 31.79
C GLY A 265 -6.02 -5.97 31.29
N ARG A 266 -7.04 -5.09 31.31
CA ARG A 266 -6.97 -3.72 30.77
C ARG A 266 -5.54 -3.17 30.99
N PRO A 267 -4.68 -3.00 29.96
CA PRO A 267 -3.42 -2.28 30.15
C PRO A 267 -3.71 -0.97 30.89
N LYS A 268 -3.22 -0.82 32.13
CA LYS A 268 -3.48 0.41 32.88
C LYS A 268 -2.96 1.56 32.03
N VAL A 269 -3.87 2.36 31.45
CA VAL A 269 -3.48 3.55 30.71
C VAL A 269 -2.93 4.50 31.76
N ASN A 270 -1.62 4.67 31.74
CA ASN A 270 -0.91 5.46 32.72
C ASN A 270 -0.71 6.84 32.12
N LEU A 271 -1.73 7.67 32.26
CA LEU A 271 -1.61 9.11 32.03
C LEU A 271 -1.12 9.79 33.31
N PRO A 272 -0.35 10.87 33.19
CA PRO A 272 0.05 11.63 34.35
C PRO A 272 -1.18 12.33 34.94
N LYS A 273 -1.22 12.45 36.26
CA LYS A 273 -2.20 13.30 36.93
C LYS A 273 -1.80 14.75 36.71
N PHE A 274 -2.59 15.47 35.94
CA PHE A 274 -2.39 16.87 35.63
C PHE A 274 -3.49 17.70 36.30
N ASP A 275 -3.06 18.72 37.04
CA ASP A 275 -3.96 19.71 37.61
C ASP A 275 -3.91 20.94 36.68
N PRO A 276 -4.91 21.12 35.79
CA PRO A 276 -4.85 22.15 34.76
C PRO A 276 -4.80 23.56 35.36
N PRO A 277 -4.05 24.50 34.76
CA PRO A 277 -4.10 25.90 35.16
C PRO A 277 -5.51 26.48 34.99
N ALA A 278 -5.78 27.58 35.71
CA ALA A 278 -7.04 28.32 35.54
C ALA A 278 -7.29 28.68 34.06
N GLY A 279 -8.51 28.44 33.60
CA GLY A 279 -8.94 28.66 32.21
C GLY A 279 -8.71 27.49 31.26
N PHE A 280 -7.99 26.43 31.68
CA PHE A 280 -7.91 25.18 30.93
C PHE A 280 -9.04 24.24 31.34
N TYR A 281 -9.71 23.65 30.35
CA TYR A 281 -10.76 22.67 30.54
C TYR A 281 -10.38 21.37 29.87
N ALA A 282 -10.73 20.24 30.50
CA ALA A 282 -10.54 18.93 29.88
C ALA A 282 -11.38 18.84 28.60
N MET A 283 -10.77 18.46 27.48
CA MET A 283 -11.54 18.15 26.28
C MET A 283 -12.39 16.90 26.55
N ALA A 284 -13.65 16.91 26.11
CA ALA A 284 -14.51 15.73 26.17
C ALA A 284 -13.82 14.59 25.39
N GLN A 285 -13.33 13.57 26.12
CA GLN A 285 -12.44 12.56 25.56
C GLN A 285 -13.19 11.60 24.63
N SER A 286 -12.81 11.56 23.35
CA SER A 286 -13.11 10.43 22.44
C SER A 286 -11.96 9.41 22.37
N ASN A 287 -10.77 9.78 22.85
CA ASN A 287 -9.54 9.00 22.73
C ASN A 287 -8.95 8.69 24.14
N PRO A 288 -8.77 7.41 24.54
CA PRO A 288 -8.41 7.05 25.90
C PRO A 288 -6.88 7.08 26.07
N VAL A 289 -6.13 7.29 24.98
CA VAL A 289 -4.66 7.23 24.95
C VAL A 289 -4.01 8.61 25.13
N ILE A 290 -4.82 9.66 25.29
CA ILE A 290 -4.34 11.02 25.56
C ILE A 290 -5.16 11.70 26.66
N SER A 291 -4.53 12.63 27.37
CA SER A 291 -5.24 13.61 28.21
C SER A 291 -5.02 14.99 27.61
N ALA A 292 -6.08 15.60 27.07
CA ALA A 292 -6.03 16.91 26.43
C ALA A 292 -6.82 17.96 27.22
N PHE A 293 -6.23 19.15 27.35
CA PHE A 293 -6.82 20.30 28.02
C PHE A 293 -6.70 21.52 27.12
N VAL A 294 -7.76 22.30 27.00
CA VAL A 294 -7.82 23.46 26.09
C VAL A 294 -8.14 24.74 26.86
N ARG A 295 -7.57 25.86 26.42
CA ARG A 295 -7.90 27.21 26.88
C ARG A 295 -8.27 28.05 25.66
N GLY A 296 -9.58 28.27 25.47
CA GLY A 296 -10.08 28.83 24.21
C GLY A 296 -9.82 27.88 23.03
N ASP A 297 -9.75 28.44 21.82
CA ASP A 297 -9.66 27.65 20.57
C ASP A 297 -8.23 27.43 20.08
N GLN A 298 -7.24 28.11 20.66
CA GLN A 298 -5.87 28.22 20.11
C GLN A 298 -4.77 27.75 21.05
N GLU A 299 -5.14 27.24 22.24
CA GLU A 299 -4.16 26.79 23.21
C GLU A 299 -4.55 25.44 23.82
N TYR A 300 -3.61 24.51 23.81
CA TYR A 300 -3.83 23.18 24.35
C TYR A 300 -2.61 22.59 25.04
N VAL A 301 -2.87 21.74 26.03
CA VAL A 301 -1.90 20.86 26.69
C VAL A 301 -2.34 19.43 26.48
N VAL A 302 -1.44 18.56 26.01
CA VAL A 302 -1.73 17.15 25.75
C VAL A 302 -0.67 16.28 26.41
N PHE A 303 -1.11 15.20 27.06
CA PHE A 303 -0.26 14.13 27.54
C PHE A 303 -0.56 12.84 26.78
N THR A 304 0.48 12.10 26.41
CA THR A 304 0.36 10.77 25.80
C THR A 304 0.44 9.67 26.86
N VAL A 305 0.07 8.44 26.49
CA VAL A 305 0.26 7.26 27.36
C VAL A 305 1.74 7.11 27.70
N ALA A 306 2.02 6.80 28.96
CA ALA A 306 3.37 6.51 29.39
C ALA A 306 3.98 5.29 28.67
N THR A 307 5.25 5.40 28.32
CA THR A 307 6.06 4.33 27.75
C THR A 307 6.80 3.58 28.87
N PRO A 308 6.91 2.24 28.83
CA PRO A 308 7.75 1.48 29.76
C PRO A 308 9.21 1.94 29.78
N GLY A 309 9.83 1.88 30.97
CA GLY A 309 11.25 2.13 31.14
C GLY A 309 11.69 3.54 30.77
N LYS A 310 12.94 3.64 30.30
CA LYS A 310 13.57 4.88 29.78
C LYS A 310 13.57 4.96 28.25
N GLU A 311 12.75 4.14 27.59
CA GLU A 311 12.70 4.05 26.13
C GLU A 311 12.39 5.39 25.47
N LEU A 312 11.46 6.16 26.06
CA LEU A 312 11.13 7.50 25.57
C LEU A 312 12.33 8.45 25.64
N GLU A 313 13.13 8.40 26.71
CA GLU A 313 14.31 9.28 26.85
C GLU A 313 15.37 8.94 25.79
N ALA A 314 15.63 7.65 25.60
CA ALA A 314 16.50 7.16 24.54
C ALA A 314 15.95 7.49 23.14
N ALA A 315 14.64 7.41 22.95
CA ALA A 315 13.97 7.72 21.70
C ALA A 315 14.02 9.21 21.38
N LEU A 316 13.91 10.12 22.34
CA LEU A 316 13.98 11.56 22.09
C LEU A 316 15.42 12.06 21.87
N GLY A 317 16.40 11.36 22.45
CA GLY A 317 17.82 11.64 22.31
C GLY A 317 18.28 12.96 22.98
N PRO A 318 19.59 13.15 23.16
CA PRO A 318 20.13 14.37 23.77
C PRO A 318 20.00 15.59 22.86
N ASP A 319 20.10 15.41 21.54
CA ASP A 319 20.26 16.51 20.57
C ASP A 319 18.93 17.13 20.09
N GLY A 320 17.79 16.63 20.59
CA GLY A 320 16.46 17.17 20.28
C GLY A 320 15.95 16.91 18.86
N SER A 321 16.76 16.37 17.93
CA SER A 321 16.36 16.09 16.54
C SER A 321 15.14 15.18 16.42
N ARG A 322 15.01 14.17 17.29
CA ARG A 322 13.85 13.27 17.31
C ARG A 322 12.62 13.90 17.97
N ARG A 323 12.79 14.85 18.91
CA ARG A 323 11.69 15.67 19.45
C ARG A 323 10.96 16.40 18.34
N ILE A 324 11.68 16.94 17.35
CA ILE A 324 11.09 17.62 16.19
C ILE A 324 10.15 16.69 15.40
N THR A 325 10.55 15.43 15.23
CA THR A 325 9.75 14.44 14.51
C THR A 325 8.46 14.15 15.27
N VAL A 326 8.56 13.96 16.59
CA VAL A 326 7.40 13.82 17.47
C VAL A 326 6.51 15.06 17.42
N MET A 327 7.08 16.27 17.51
CA MET A 327 6.30 17.51 17.46
C MET A 327 5.58 17.69 16.11
N LYS A 328 6.24 17.40 14.99
CA LYS A 328 5.61 17.46 13.67
C LYS A 328 4.45 16.47 13.54
N ALA A 329 4.61 15.27 14.07
CA ALA A 329 3.57 14.23 14.03
C ALA A 329 2.39 14.55 14.97
N GLU A 330 2.68 14.92 16.22
CA GLU A 330 1.66 15.08 17.28
C GLU A 330 0.99 16.45 17.28
N CYS A 331 1.67 17.51 16.79
CA CYS A 331 1.13 18.89 16.74
C CYS A 331 0.82 19.37 15.32
N SER A 332 0.84 18.48 14.31
CA SER A 332 0.55 18.81 12.91
C SER A 332 1.35 20.02 12.38
N LEU A 333 2.61 20.14 12.78
CA LEU A 333 3.47 21.27 12.39
C LEU A 333 4.00 21.07 10.98
N ALA A 334 3.89 22.09 10.15
CA ALA A 334 4.55 22.15 8.85
C ALA A 334 6.06 22.40 9.00
N THR A 335 6.42 23.41 9.79
CA THR A 335 7.80 23.82 9.98
C THR A 335 8.16 24.02 11.46
N LEU A 336 9.46 24.04 11.75
CA LEU A 336 9.99 24.39 13.07
C LEU A 336 11.17 25.33 12.85
N GLU A 337 10.97 26.60 13.18
CA GLU A 337 11.85 27.72 12.83
C GLU A 337 12.90 27.97 13.93
N GLU A 338 12.48 27.90 15.20
CA GLU A 338 13.34 28.22 16.34
C GLU A 338 13.33 27.09 17.37
N LYS A 339 14.51 26.74 17.86
CA LYS A 339 14.72 25.65 18.83
C LYS A 339 15.65 26.13 19.93
N GLN A 340 15.18 26.04 21.17
CA GLN A 340 16.07 26.21 22.31
C GLN A 340 16.78 24.88 22.64
N PRO A 341 17.98 24.94 23.23
CA PRO A 341 18.62 23.78 23.83
C PRO A 341 17.70 23.11 24.85
N VAL A 342 17.81 21.79 24.98
CA VAL A 342 17.07 21.04 26.00
C VAL A 342 17.56 21.48 27.37
N GLN A 343 16.62 21.87 28.22
CA GLN A 343 16.89 22.27 29.59
C GLN A 343 16.55 21.11 30.52
N GLN A 344 17.45 20.76 31.43
CA GLN A 344 17.10 19.92 32.57
C GLN A 344 16.52 20.81 33.66
N VAL A 345 15.29 20.52 34.04
CA VAL A 345 14.54 21.28 35.05
C VAL A 345 13.97 20.34 36.09
N GLN A 346 13.90 20.80 37.34
CA GLN A 346 13.37 20.00 38.43
C GLN A 346 11.85 20.22 38.54
N GLY A 347 11.08 19.14 38.48
CA GLY A 347 9.62 19.20 38.67
C GLY A 347 9.21 19.29 40.15
N ALA A 348 7.93 19.52 40.42
CA ALA A 348 7.39 19.69 41.79
C ALA A 348 7.66 18.54 42.77
N LEU A 349 7.94 17.33 42.27
CA LEU A 349 8.23 16.15 43.10
C LEU A 349 9.73 15.78 43.12
N GLY A 350 10.61 16.69 42.71
CA GLY A 350 12.06 16.46 42.68
C GLY A 350 12.58 15.66 41.48
N HIS A 351 11.68 15.07 40.66
CA HIS A 351 12.07 14.39 39.42
C HIS A 351 12.74 15.34 38.43
N SER A 352 13.85 14.88 37.83
CA SER A 352 14.46 15.57 36.68
C SER A 352 13.54 15.47 35.48
N ARG A 353 13.35 16.59 34.78
CA ARG A 353 12.56 16.67 33.56
C ARG A 353 13.37 17.33 32.48
N SER A 354 13.16 16.87 31.26
CA SER A 354 13.68 17.54 30.08
C SER A 354 12.60 18.48 29.55
N LEU A 355 12.88 19.77 29.54
CA LEU A 355 12.08 20.81 28.93
C LEU A 355 12.72 21.21 27.59
N TRP A 356 11.89 21.30 26.56
CA TRP A 356 12.29 21.82 25.27
C TRP A 356 11.27 22.85 24.80
N LEU A 357 11.76 23.98 24.28
CA LEU A 357 10.95 25.09 23.80
C LEU A 357 11.27 25.38 22.34
N GLY A 358 10.25 25.75 21.57
CA GLY A 358 10.43 26.14 20.18
C GLY A 358 9.28 26.93 19.59
N VAL A 359 9.50 27.37 18.35
CA VAL A 359 8.51 28.07 17.52
C VAL A 359 8.46 27.38 16.17
N GLY A 360 7.26 27.14 15.66
CA GLY A 360 7.02 26.53 14.35
C GLY A 360 5.85 27.16 13.62
N SER A 361 5.49 26.57 12.49
CA SER A 361 4.26 26.90 11.79
C SER A 361 3.35 25.68 11.70
N ASP A 362 2.05 25.89 11.85
CA ASP A 362 1.05 24.87 11.61
C ASP A 362 0.84 24.62 10.11
N GLY A 363 -0.04 23.66 9.76
CA GLY A 363 -0.39 23.34 8.38
C GLY A 363 -1.11 24.46 7.60
N THR A 364 -1.56 25.51 8.29
CA THR A 364 -2.21 26.70 7.68
C THR A 364 -1.23 27.86 7.46
N GLY A 365 0.02 27.73 7.93
CA GLY A 365 1.04 28.77 7.89
C GLY A 365 1.01 29.71 9.10
N GLY A 366 0.12 29.47 10.08
CA GLY A 366 0.08 30.19 11.34
C GLY A 366 1.29 29.83 12.21
N LYS A 367 1.94 30.83 12.80
CA LYS A 367 3.06 30.59 13.72
C LYS A 367 2.52 30.11 15.06
N VAL A 368 3.21 29.16 15.69
CA VAL A 368 2.85 28.61 17.01
C VAL A 368 4.07 28.48 17.91
N ARG A 369 3.87 28.69 19.20
CA ARG A 369 4.83 28.40 20.27
C ARG A 369 4.57 27.02 20.84
N ILE A 370 5.65 26.37 21.24
CA ILE A 370 5.63 24.97 21.62
C ILE A 370 6.49 24.77 22.86
N ALA A 371 5.96 24.01 23.81
CA ALA A 371 6.74 23.43 24.89
C ALA A 371 6.55 21.91 24.94
N LEU A 372 7.65 21.18 25.09
CA LEU A 372 7.68 19.73 25.27
C LEU A 372 8.33 19.41 26.60
N VAL A 373 7.65 18.61 27.42
CA VAL A 373 8.15 18.12 28.71
C VAL A 373 8.15 16.61 28.70
N ASN A 374 9.31 15.99 28.92
CA ASN A 374 9.42 14.56 29.14
C ASN A 374 10.12 14.25 30.47
N TRP A 375 9.71 13.17 31.12
CA TRP A 375 10.32 12.72 32.37
C TRP A 375 10.13 11.23 32.59
N HIS A 376 11.04 10.62 33.35
CA HIS A 376 10.91 9.26 33.84
C HIS A 376 10.47 9.24 35.31
N CYS A 377 9.66 8.25 35.67
CA CYS A 377 9.17 8.02 37.01
C CYS A 377 9.72 6.68 37.51
N ASP A 378 10.83 6.72 38.26
CA ASP A 378 11.54 5.52 38.72
C ASP A 378 10.61 4.56 39.50
N ARG A 379 9.70 5.11 40.31
CA ARG A 379 8.74 4.31 41.11
C ARG A 379 7.85 3.41 40.26
N ARG A 380 7.50 3.84 39.05
CA ARG A 380 6.59 3.11 38.17
C ARG A 380 7.30 2.45 36.99
N ASP A 381 8.58 2.74 36.82
CA ASP A 381 9.37 2.41 35.63
C ASP A 381 8.64 2.83 34.34
N LEU A 382 8.22 4.09 34.30
CA LEU A 382 7.45 4.68 33.20
C LEU A 382 7.99 6.06 32.82
N SER A 383 8.09 6.32 31.53
CA SER A 383 8.37 7.64 30.97
C SER A 383 7.12 8.30 30.41
N PHE A 384 6.98 9.60 30.65
CA PHE A 384 5.82 10.40 30.27
C PHE A 384 6.22 11.52 29.31
N LEU A 385 5.29 11.88 28.43
CA LEU A 385 5.42 12.99 27.50
C LEU A 385 4.20 13.91 27.63
N GLY A 386 4.47 15.21 27.78
CA GLY A 386 3.47 16.26 27.68
C GLY A 386 3.93 17.33 26.72
N TYR A 387 3.02 17.88 25.93
CA TYR A 387 3.30 19.02 25.08
C TYR A 387 2.21 20.08 25.17
N HIS A 388 2.62 21.31 24.94
CA HIS A 388 1.78 22.50 24.89
C HIS A 388 2.00 23.22 23.59
N VAL A 389 0.92 23.73 23.01
CA VAL A 389 0.94 24.57 21.82
C VAL A 389 0.04 25.77 22.07
N SER A 390 0.53 26.95 21.68
CA SER A 390 -0.21 28.22 21.76
C SER A 390 0.19 29.15 20.63
N ASP A 391 -0.54 30.26 20.49
CA ASP A 391 -0.09 31.36 19.65
C ASP A 391 1.23 31.98 20.16
N PRO A 392 2.02 32.63 19.28
CA PRO A 392 3.31 33.22 19.65
C PRO A 392 3.18 34.42 20.58
N GLY A 393 2.02 35.08 20.59
CA GLY A 393 1.73 36.21 21.48
C GLY A 393 1.37 35.81 22.90
N GLN A 394 1.07 34.53 23.15
CA GLN A 394 0.68 34.03 24.47
C GLN A 394 1.91 33.62 25.29
N SER A 395 1.82 33.83 26.61
CA SER A 395 2.83 33.33 27.55
C SER A 395 2.64 31.83 27.73
N ILE A 396 3.73 31.08 27.55
CA ILE A 396 3.77 29.63 27.76
C ILE A 396 4.07 29.25 29.22
N ASP A 397 4.50 30.20 30.06
CA ASP A 397 5.09 29.93 31.37
C ASP A 397 4.14 29.20 32.31
N GLN A 398 2.86 29.57 32.26
CA GLN A 398 1.83 28.95 33.11
C GLN A 398 1.58 27.49 32.70
N ALA A 399 1.51 27.21 31.40
CA ALA A 399 1.32 25.86 30.88
C ALA A 399 2.56 24.99 31.13
N VAL A 400 3.76 25.52 30.88
CA VAL A 400 5.03 24.86 31.20
C VAL A 400 5.10 24.51 32.68
N ARG A 401 4.81 25.47 33.57
CA ARG A 401 4.83 25.22 35.02
C ARG A 401 3.84 24.12 35.42
N ALA A 402 2.64 24.12 34.86
CA ALA A 402 1.68 23.06 35.15
C ALA A 402 2.15 21.70 34.61
N MET A 403 2.74 21.64 33.41
CA MET A 403 3.29 20.40 32.86
C MET A 403 4.45 19.87 33.71
N LEU A 404 5.33 20.75 34.22
CA LEU A 404 6.41 20.40 35.15
C LEU A 404 5.91 19.92 36.51
N ASN A 405 4.65 20.21 36.84
CA ASN A 405 3.98 19.77 38.06
C ASN A 405 3.11 18.52 37.86
N ALA A 406 2.96 18.01 36.63
CA ALA A 406 2.17 16.81 36.33
C ALA A 406 2.76 15.59 37.06
N ARG A 407 1.94 14.82 37.78
CA ARG A 407 2.41 13.74 38.67
C ARG A 407 2.27 12.38 38.02
N CYS A 408 3.27 11.50 38.15
CA CYS A 408 3.16 10.12 37.64
C CYS A 408 2.30 9.19 38.53
N HIS A 409 1.96 9.62 39.75
CA HIS A 409 1.11 8.92 40.71
C HIS A 409 0.36 9.91 41.62
N GLY A 410 -0.75 9.49 42.21
CA GLY A 410 -1.52 10.29 43.17
C GLY A 410 -0.84 10.36 44.54
N THR A 411 -1.07 11.44 45.28
CA THR A 411 -0.67 11.62 46.69
C THR A 411 -1.80 11.18 47.63
N GLY A 412 -2.40 10.01 47.38
CA GLY A 412 -3.45 9.45 48.23
C GLY A 412 -2.88 8.70 49.44
N PRO A 413 -3.66 8.53 50.53
CA PRO A 413 -3.24 7.84 51.75
C PRO A 413 -2.93 6.34 51.56
N ASP A 414 -3.19 5.76 50.39
CA ASP A 414 -2.82 4.38 50.05
C ASP A 414 -1.35 4.25 49.59
N GLY A 415 -0.52 5.24 49.89
CA GLY A 415 0.93 5.16 49.79
C GLY A 415 1.53 4.29 50.90
N ALA A 416 1.29 2.98 50.85
CA ALA A 416 2.25 2.04 51.38
C ALA A 416 3.33 1.77 50.31
N PRO A 417 4.59 1.51 50.72
CA PRO A 417 5.72 1.28 49.81
C PRO A 417 5.43 0.27 48.71
#